data_AF-A0A9E0TLV1-F1
#
_entry.id   AF-A0A9E0TLV1-F1
#
_cell.length_a   1.000
_cell.length_b   1.000
_cell.length_c   1.000
_cell.angle_alpha   90.00
_cell.angle_beta   90.00
_cell.angle_gamma   90.00
#
_symmetry.space_group_name_H-M   'P 1'
#
loop_
_entity.id
_entity.type
_entity.pdbx_description
1 polymer ?
#
loop_
_entity_poly.entity_id
_entity_poly.type
_entity_poly.pdbx_seq_one_letter_code
_entity_poly.pdbx_strand_id
1 'polypeptide(L)'
;MKNNPRTFTFEPAPFIPFRDKKVIARVSAITREQITKHRNPDFRISVIPDSDIEFHWITDMFFRIKDAMEAGRTFVGIMPNPWPRYIRLAQMLNRAKIDCRKLHTFNMDEYADQDGRIAPETWEFGFGYAFKKFFWSQLDPKLRPPEKQIHVFTDKNLSSYGKMLADLGGADICYSGPGWTGHLAFIEPDAPEFAGSLEEWKKMGPRVCTLSPFTIAQNSLHGCFGSSGNLTAVPPKAATIGPAEVIGAKHRIDLHSISVGGSFTSWQRLTTRLVLHGPVTPLVPESILQTLRTDVWVSETSAANIETHWDKGY
;
A
#
# COMPACT_ATOMS: atom_id res chain seq x y z
N MET A 1 1.41 3.80 -48.26
CA MET A 1 1.21 2.60 -47.41
C MET A 1 -0.29 2.48 -47.18
N LYS A 2 -0.91 1.39 -47.65
CA LYS A 2 -2.36 1.18 -47.57
C LYS A 2 -2.75 0.91 -46.10
N ASN A 3 -3.69 1.68 -45.56
CA ASN A 3 -4.32 1.42 -44.27
C ASN A 3 -4.91 0.01 -44.27
N ASN A 4 -4.40 -0.86 -43.41
CA ASN A 4 -4.96 -2.19 -43.19
C ASN A 4 -6.19 -2.04 -42.27
N PRO A 5 -7.43 -2.29 -42.73
CA PRO A 5 -8.66 -2.01 -41.97
C PRO A 5 -8.88 -2.93 -40.75
N ARG A 6 -7.91 -3.77 -40.38
CA ARG A 6 -8.01 -4.74 -39.26
C ARG A 6 -7.46 -4.24 -37.92
N THR A 7 -6.92 -3.03 -37.84
CA THR A 7 -6.34 -2.50 -36.59
C THR A 7 -7.04 -1.22 -36.17
N PHE A 8 -8.05 -1.34 -35.30
CA PHE A 8 -8.57 -0.21 -34.54
C PHE A 8 -7.52 0.21 -33.50
N THR A 9 -7.17 1.49 -33.48
CA THR A 9 -6.22 2.05 -32.51
C THR A 9 -6.88 3.23 -31.81
N PHE A 10 -6.58 3.38 -30.52
CA PHE A 10 -7.11 4.45 -29.67
C PHE A 10 -6.06 4.88 -28.65
N GLU A 11 -6.20 6.10 -28.14
CA GLU A 11 -5.44 6.60 -27.01
C GLU A 11 -6.14 6.25 -25.69
N PRO A 12 -5.40 5.89 -24.62
CA PRO A 12 -6.00 5.64 -23.32
C PRO A 12 -6.74 6.89 -22.81
N ALA A 13 -7.80 6.69 -22.02
CA ALA A 13 -8.61 7.77 -21.49
C ALA A 13 -7.75 8.79 -20.71
N PRO A 14 -8.02 10.11 -20.83
CA PRO A 14 -7.12 11.16 -20.36
C PRO A 14 -6.95 11.20 -18.83
N PHE A 15 -7.93 10.67 -18.09
CA PHE A 15 -7.88 10.57 -16.63
C PHE A 15 -6.99 9.42 -16.12
N ILE A 16 -6.51 8.53 -17.00
CA ILE A 16 -5.54 7.50 -16.62
C ILE A 16 -4.16 8.18 -16.43
N PRO A 17 -3.51 8.07 -15.26
CA PRO A 17 -2.25 8.79 -14.99
C PRO A 17 -1.10 8.33 -15.90
N PHE A 18 -0.90 7.01 -16.03
CA PHE A 18 0.16 6.44 -16.87
C PHE A 18 -0.40 5.85 -18.17
N ARG A 19 0.00 6.42 -19.32
CA ARG A 19 -0.61 6.13 -20.65
C ARG A 19 0.36 5.66 -21.73
N ASP A 20 1.63 5.43 -21.41
CA ASP A 20 2.60 4.95 -22.41
C ASP A 20 2.27 3.51 -22.83
N LYS A 21 1.63 3.38 -24.00
CA LYS A 21 1.21 2.09 -24.57
C LYS A 21 2.37 1.15 -24.88
N LYS A 22 3.57 1.67 -25.20
CA LYS A 22 4.74 0.83 -25.49
C LYS A 22 5.25 0.21 -24.19
N VAL A 23 5.32 0.99 -23.12
CA VAL A 23 5.66 0.49 -21.79
C VAL A 23 4.63 -0.52 -21.32
N ILE A 24 3.33 -0.19 -21.42
CA ILE A 24 2.24 -1.09 -21.01
C ILE A 24 2.33 -2.42 -21.76
N ALA A 25 2.46 -2.40 -23.09
CA ALA A 25 2.59 -3.62 -23.89
C ALA A 25 3.82 -4.45 -23.48
N ARG A 26 4.96 -3.79 -23.25
CA ARG A 26 6.20 -4.45 -22.81
C ARG A 26 6.04 -5.12 -21.44
N VAL A 27 5.53 -4.39 -20.44
CA VAL A 27 5.41 -4.94 -19.08
C VAL A 27 4.33 -6.01 -19.01
N SER A 28 3.22 -5.87 -19.74
CA SER A 28 2.17 -6.89 -19.83
C SER A 28 2.66 -8.22 -20.39
N ALA A 29 3.66 -8.19 -21.28
CA ALA A 29 4.27 -9.38 -21.87
C ALA A 29 5.23 -10.12 -20.91
N ILE A 30 5.55 -9.54 -19.74
CA ILE A 30 6.38 -10.21 -18.74
C ILE A 30 5.61 -11.40 -18.16
N THR A 31 6.13 -12.60 -18.38
CA THR A 31 5.49 -13.83 -17.92
C THR A 31 5.70 -14.03 -16.42
N ARG A 32 4.91 -14.93 -15.83
CA ARG A 32 5.07 -15.37 -14.43
C ARG A 32 6.51 -15.81 -14.14
N GLU A 33 7.17 -16.50 -15.07
CA GLU A 33 8.55 -17.01 -14.92
C GLU A 33 9.61 -15.89 -15.00
N GLN A 34 9.25 -14.75 -15.56
CA GLN A 34 10.14 -13.60 -15.74
C GLN A 34 9.92 -12.53 -14.66
N ILE A 35 8.76 -12.52 -13.99
CA ILE A 35 8.35 -11.42 -13.09
C ILE A 35 9.32 -11.18 -11.94
N THR A 36 10.06 -12.21 -11.51
CA THR A 36 11.02 -12.12 -10.41
C THR A 36 12.40 -11.59 -10.82
N LYS A 37 12.65 -11.43 -12.13
CA LYS A 37 13.96 -11.01 -12.66
C LYS A 37 14.06 -9.49 -12.64
N HIS A 38 14.92 -8.95 -11.78
CA HIS A 38 15.12 -7.51 -11.68
C HIS A 38 16.60 -7.13 -11.69
N ARG A 39 16.91 -5.92 -12.18
CA ARG A 39 18.28 -5.41 -12.33
C ARG A 39 18.92 -4.96 -11.00
N ASN A 40 18.10 -4.50 -10.06
CA ASN A 40 18.54 -4.12 -8.72
C ASN A 40 18.56 -5.39 -7.84
N PRO A 41 19.72 -5.86 -7.36
CA PRO A 41 19.82 -7.08 -6.53
C PRO A 41 19.18 -6.93 -5.14
N ASP A 42 18.94 -5.69 -4.70
CA ASP A 42 18.28 -5.38 -3.44
C ASP A 42 16.77 -5.22 -3.57
N PHE A 43 16.23 -5.26 -4.79
CA PHE A 43 14.81 -5.31 -5.08
C PHE A 43 14.41 -6.77 -5.38
N ARG A 44 14.05 -7.50 -4.33
CA ARG A 44 13.91 -8.96 -4.36
C ARG A 44 12.45 -9.34 -4.48
N ILE A 45 12.09 -9.95 -5.60
CA ILE A 45 10.70 -10.29 -5.92
C ILE A 45 10.51 -11.80 -5.74
N SER A 46 9.55 -12.19 -4.93
CA SER A 46 9.13 -13.57 -4.70
C SER A 46 7.69 -13.77 -5.10
N VAL A 47 7.39 -14.87 -5.78
CA VAL A 47 6.01 -15.33 -6.02
C VAL A 47 5.62 -16.29 -4.90
N ILE A 48 4.53 -15.98 -4.20
CA ILE A 48 4.03 -16.74 -3.04
C ILE A 48 2.65 -17.30 -3.37
N PRO A 49 2.34 -18.55 -2.99
CA PRO A 49 0.97 -19.09 -3.09
C PRO A 49 -0.06 -18.14 -2.49
N ASP A 50 -1.20 -18.00 -3.17
CA ASP A 50 -2.27 -17.09 -2.72
C ASP A 50 -2.75 -17.42 -1.29
N SER A 51 -2.69 -18.71 -0.89
CA SER A 51 -3.04 -19.16 0.46
C SER A 51 -2.05 -18.73 1.55
N ASP A 52 -0.80 -18.46 1.17
CA ASP A 52 0.32 -18.33 2.11
C ASP A 52 0.76 -16.88 2.28
N ILE A 53 0.39 -16.01 1.35
CA ILE A 53 0.85 -14.62 1.30
C ILE A 53 0.47 -13.81 2.56
N GLU A 54 -0.75 -14.00 3.07
CA GLU A 54 -1.18 -13.37 4.32
C GLU A 54 -0.37 -13.87 5.52
N PHE A 55 -0.07 -15.17 5.55
CA PHE A 55 0.72 -15.77 6.61
C PHE A 55 2.16 -15.26 6.61
N HIS A 56 2.79 -15.14 5.44
CA HIS A 56 4.12 -14.54 5.30
C HIS A 56 4.14 -13.11 5.85
N TRP A 57 3.10 -12.33 5.57
CA TRP A 57 3.00 -10.96 6.01
C TRP A 57 2.85 -10.82 7.52
N ILE A 58 1.92 -11.55 8.12
CA ILE A 58 1.71 -11.53 9.57
C ILE A 58 2.92 -12.09 10.33
N THR A 59 3.59 -13.13 9.80
CA THR A 59 4.74 -13.74 10.46
C THR A 59 5.98 -12.86 10.40
N ASP A 60 6.26 -12.17 9.30
CA ASP A 60 7.36 -11.19 9.24
C ASP A 60 7.16 -10.06 10.25
N MET A 61 5.95 -9.49 10.35
CA MET A 61 5.63 -8.49 11.38
C MET A 61 5.89 -9.05 12.78
N PHE A 62 5.41 -10.27 13.06
CA PHE A 62 5.59 -10.91 14.35
C PHE A 62 7.07 -11.06 14.71
N PHE A 63 7.89 -11.64 13.83
CA PHE A 63 9.30 -11.88 14.11
C PHE A 63 10.08 -10.56 14.26
N ARG A 64 9.83 -9.56 13.41
CA ARG A 64 10.49 -8.24 13.57
C ARG A 64 10.18 -7.58 14.90
N ILE A 65 8.90 -7.61 15.31
CA ILE A 65 8.47 -7.05 16.60
C ILE A 65 9.10 -7.85 17.73
N LYS A 66 8.97 -9.18 17.72
CA LYS A 66 9.53 -10.08 18.73
C LYS A 66 11.03 -9.84 18.91
N ASP A 67 11.80 -9.91 17.82
CA ASP A 67 13.26 -9.79 17.87
C ASP A 67 13.67 -8.41 18.41
N ALA A 68 12.92 -7.35 18.08
CA ALA A 68 13.14 -6.03 18.64
C ALA A 68 12.86 -5.96 20.15
N MET A 69 11.74 -6.52 20.59
CA MET A 69 11.36 -6.49 22.00
C MET A 69 12.32 -7.34 22.85
N GLU A 70 12.73 -8.51 22.36
CA GLU A 70 13.71 -9.39 23.04
C GLU A 70 15.11 -8.76 23.09
N ALA A 71 15.50 -8.01 22.06
CA ALA A 71 16.74 -7.22 22.09
C ALA A 71 16.60 -5.91 22.91
N GLY A 72 15.44 -5.64 23.49
CA GLY A 72 15.19 -4.43 24.29
C GLY A 72 15.27 -3.12 23.49
N ARG A 73 15.09 -3.16 22.17
CA ARG A 73 15.17 -1.97 21.30
C ARG A 73 13.78 -1.46 20.93
N THR A 74 13.70 -0.17 20.62
CA THR A 74 12.50 0.42 20.01
C THR A 74 12.31 -0.14 18.61
N PHE A 75 11.06 -0.46 18.26
CA PHE A 75 10.68 -0.84 16.90
C PHE A 75 9.68 0.17 16.34
N VAL A 76 9.92 0.63 15.13
CA VAL A 76 9.05 1.60 14.46
C VAL A 76 8.59 1.04 13.11
N GLY A 77 7.30 0.77 12.96
CA GLY A 77 6.72 0.27 11.70
C GLY A 77 5.77 1.27 11.06
N ILE A 78 5.90 1.49 9.75
CA ILE A 78 4.84 2.12 8.94
C ILE A 78 3.89 1.01 8.48
N MET A 79 2.62 1.14 8.86
CA MET A 79 1.60 0.09 8.73
C MET A 79 0.49 0.54 7.76
N PRO A 80 0.14 -0.27 6.75
CA PRO A 80 -0.90 0.05 5.79
C PRO A 80 -2.28 -0.23 6.37
N ASN A 81 -3.30 -0.08 5.52
CA ASN A 81 -4.70 -0.27 5.87
C ASN A 81 -4.97 -1.57 6.65
N PRO A 82 -5.45 -1.45 7.90
CA PRO A 82 -5.75 -2.60 8.73
C PRO A 82 -7.09 -3.23 8.40
N TRP A 83 -7.05 -4.53 8.17
CA TRP A 83 -8.24 -5.36 8.05
C TRP A 83 -8.31 -6.38 9.20
N PRO A 84 -9.41 -7.14 9.36
CA PRO A 84 -9.63 -8.04 10.50
C PRO A 84 -8.53 -9.06 10.80
N ARG A 85 -7.58 -9.33 9.89
CA ARG A 85 -6.53 -10.32 10.10
C ARG A 85 -5.37 -9.80 10.95
N TYR A 86 -5.26 -8.50 11.18
CA TYR A 86 -4.34 -7.96 12.18
C TYR A 86 -4.59 -8.54 13.59
N ILE A 87 -5.79 -9.08 13.85
CA ILE A 87 -6.10 -9.85 15.06
C ILE A 87 -5.12 -11.02 15.23
N ARG A 88 -4.72 -11.68 14.12
CA ARG A 88 -3.78 -12.81 14.14
C ARG A 88 -2.41 -12.38 14.65
N LEU A 89 -1.91 -11.21 14.25
CA LEU A 89 -0.66 -10.67 14.77
C LEU A 89 -0.74 -10.43 16.29
N ALA A 90 -1.82 -9.79 16.76
CA ALA A 90 -2.03 -9.57 18.19
C ALA A 90 -2.12 -10.88 18.97
N GLN A 91 -2.83 -11.90 18.45
CA GLN A 91 -2.91 -13.22 19.05
C GLN A 91 -1.55 -13.91 19.15
N MET A 92 -0.71 -13.82 18.11
CA MET A 92 0.65 -14.38 18.14
C MET A 92 1.51 -13.69 19.19
N LEU A 93 1.51 -12.35 19.24
CA LEU A 93 2.24 -11.57 20.25
C LEU A 93 1.79 -11.90 21.68
N ASN A 94 0.48 -11.99 21.92
CA ASN A 94 -0.08 -12.37 23.21
C ASN A 94 0.32 -13.78 23.62
N ARG A 95 0.22 -14.74 22.69
CA ARG A 95 0.53 -16.16 22.97
C ARG A 95 2.01 -16.35 23.29
N ALA A 96 2.89 -15.64 22.59
CA ALA A 96 4.32 -15.61 22.84
C ALA A 96 4.72 -14.70 24.03
N LYS A 97 3.76 -14.01 24.65
CA LYS A 97 3.96 -13.08 25.78
C LYS A 97 4.98 -11.98 25.47
N ILE A 98 4.96 -11.46 24.24
CA ILE A 98 5.88 -10.42 23.79
C ILE A 98 5.47 -9.08 24.39
N ASP A 99 6.34 -8.50 25.20
CA ASP A 99 6.16 -7.18 25.77
C ASP A 99 6.40 -6.10 24.72
N CYS A 100 5.30 -5.60 24.15
CA CYS A 100 5.31 -4.63 23.05
C CYS A 100 5.40 -3.18 23.53
N ARG A 101 5.81 -2.89 24.78
CA ARG A 101 5.90 -1.52 25.30
C ARG A 101 6.84 -0.59 24.52
N LYS A 102 7.78 -1.14 23.74
CA LYS A 102 8.70 -0.37 22.87
C LYS A 102 8.29 -0.37 21.39
N LEU A 103 7.07 -0.84 21.06
CA LEU A 103 6.50 -0.80 19.72
C LEU A 103 5.89 0.58 19.44
N HIS A 104 6.32 1.19 18.33
CA HIS A 104 5.65 2.32 17.71
C HIS A 104 5.13 1.93 16.32
N THR A 105 3.92 2.35 16.00
CA THR A 105 3.34 2.19 14.66
C THR A 105 2.93 3.54 14.10
N PHE A 106 3.12 3.74 12.81
CA PHE A 106 2.63 4.89 12.05
C PHE A 106 1.72 4.37 10.94
N ASN A 107 0.44 4.71 10.97
CA ASN A 107 -0.48 4.37 9.88
C ASN A 107 -0.19 5.22 8.65
N MET A 108 -0.23 4.59 7.47
CA MET A 108 0.10 5.25 6.20
C MET A 108 -0.86 6.37 5.81
N ASP A 109 -2.12 6.30 6.24
CA ASP A 109 -3.18 7.17 5.77
C ASP A 109 -4.43 7.14 6.66
N GLU A 110 -5.26 8.16 6.48
CA GLU A 110 -6.63 8.24 6.99
C GLU A 110 -7.47 9.08 6.01
N TYR A 111 -8.76 8.77 5.87
CA TYR A 111 -9.67 9.54 5.02
C TYR A 111 -9.84 10.99 5.49
N ALA A 112 -10.25 11.87 4.57
CA ALA A 112 -10.58 13.26 4.84
C ALA A 112 -11.80 13.74 4.04
N ASP A 113 -12.53 14.71 4.57
CA ASP A 113 -13.68 15.33 3.91
C ASP A 113 -13.28 16.22 2.72
N GLN A 114 -14.26 16.81 2.01
CA GLN A 114 -14.02 17.71 0.87
C GLN A 114 -13.17 18.95 1.23
N ASP A 115 -13.20 19.36 2.50
CA ASP A 115 -12.45 20.51 3.02
C ASP A 115 -11.06 20.10 3.53
N GLY A 116 -10.74 18.81 3.49
CA GLY A 116 -9.47 18.25 3.94
C GLY A 116 -9.40 18.04 5.45
N ARG A 117 -10.53 18.00 6.16
CA ARG A 117 -10.55 17.62 7.59
C ARG A 117 -10.43 16.12 7.70
N ILE A 118 -9.43 15.66 8.46
CA ILE A 118 -9.14 14.24 8.63
C ILE A 118 -10.26 13.59 9.45
N ALA A 119 -10.70 12.41 9.03
CA ALA A 119 -11.74 11.66 9.72
C ALA A 119 -11.34 11.43 11.19
N PRO A 120 -12.24 11.68 12.15
CA PRO A 120 -11.94 11.47 13.55
C PRO A 120 -11.75 9.98 13.82
N GLU A 121 -10.90 9.64 14.79
CA GLU A 121 -10.60 8.26 15.17
C GLU A 121 -11.83 7.45 15.64
N THR A 122 -12.93 8.14 15.98
CA THR A 122 -14.21 7.53 16.35
C THR A 122 -15.05 7.11 15.14
N TRP A 123 -14.70 7.54 13.93
CA TRP A 123 -15.42 7.16 12.73
C TRP A 123 -15.12 5.70 12.36
N GLU A 124 -16.14 4.85 12.42
CA GLU A 124 -15.96 3.39 12.37
C GLU A 124 -15.44 2.84 11.03
N PHE A 125 -15.51 3.66 9.97
CA PHE A 125 -15.01 3.33 8.64
C PHE A 125 -13.59 3.86 8.37
N GLY A 126 -13.00 4.58 9.33
CA GLY A 126 -11.63 5.09 9.26
C GLY A 126 -10.57 4.01 9.48
N PHE A 127 -9.39 4.22 8.91
CA PHE A 127 -8.28 3.27 9.01
C PHE A 127 -7.67 3.25 10.41
N GLY A 128 -7.61 4.40 11.08
CA GLY A 128 -7.16 4.49 12.47
C GLY A 128 -8.08 3.73 13.42
N TYR A 129 -9.40 3.85 13.23
CA TYR A 129 -10.39 3.07 13.98
C TYR A 129 -10.17 1.56 13.77
N ALA A 130 -10.06 1.13 12.51
CA ALA A 130 -9.83 -0.27 12.18
C ALA A 130 -8.49 -0.79 12.75
N PHE A 131 -7.41 0.01 12.74
CA PHE A 131 -6.11 -0.38 13.31
C PHE A 131 -6.23 -0.66 14.80
N LYS A 132 -6.86 0.27 15.52
CA LYS A 132 -7.06 0.14 16.96
C LYS A 132 -7.99 -1.02 17.30
N LYS A 133 -9.05 -1.21 16.53
CA LYS A 133 -10.02 -2.31 16.73
C LYS A 133 -9.39 -3.68 16.48
N PHE A 134 -8.68 -3.86 15.37
CA PHE A 134 -8.21 -5.18 14.95
C PHE A 134 -6.81 -5.53 15.45
N PHE A 135 -5.99 -4.56 15.85
CA PHE A 135 -4.65 -4.82 16.37
C PHE A 135 -4.50 -4.38 17.84
N TRP A 136 -4.46 -3.06 18.09
CA TRP A 136 -4.03 -2.54 19.39
C TRP A 136 -4.94 -3.00 20.53
N SER A 137 -6.27 -2.94 20.36
CA SER A 137 -7.23 -3.35 21.39
C SER A 137 -7.25 -4.86 21.65
N GLN A 138 -6.68 -5.65 20.75
CA GLN A 138 -6.60 -7.11 20.84
C GLN A 138 -5.36 -7.61 21.58
N LEU A 139 -4.35 -6.75 21.77
CA LEU A 139 -3.17 -7.07 22.58
C LEU A 139 -3.55 -7.15 24.07
N ASP A 140 -2.97 -8.08 24.82
CA ASP A 140 -3.10 -8.13 26.29
C ASP A 140 -2.69 -6.77 26.87
N PRO A 141 -3.53 -6.09 27.69
CA PRO A 141 -3.20 -4.81 28.29
C PRO A 141 -1.85 -4.76 29.02
N LYS A 142 -1.36 -5.89 29.54
CA LYS A 142 -0.04 -5.98 30.20
C LYS A 142 1.15 -5.96 29.24
N LEU A 143 0.92 -6.30 27.96
CA LEU A 143 1.93 -6.39 26.91
C LEU A 143 1.81 -5.25 25.90
N ARG A 144 0.67 -4.57 25.87
CA ARG A 144 0.29 -3.59 24.85
C ARG A 144 1.15 -2.33 24.93
N PRO A 145 1.56 -1.74 23.78
CA PRO A 145 2.16 -0.41 23.79
C PRO A 145 1.17 0.64 24.30
N PRO A 146 1.65 1.70 24.99
CA PRO A 146 0.84 2.88 25.28
C PRO A 146 0.19 3.42 24.00
N GLU A 147 -1.06 3.88 24.09
CA GLU A 147 -1.82 4.35 22.92
C GLU A 147 -1.12 5.47 22.15
N LYS A 148 -0.38 6.35 22.85
CA LYS A 148 0.45 7.42 22.26
C LYS A 148 1.58 6.93 21.34
N GLN A 149 1.82 5.61 21.27
CA GLN A 149 2.80 4.99 20.37
C GLN A 149 2.12 4.39 19.12
N ILE A 150 0.79 4.43 19.05
CA ILE A 150 -0.01 4.05 17.89
C ILE A 150 -0.44 5.32 17.18
N HIS A 151 0.37 5.75 16.21
CA HIS A 151 0.21 7.03 15.53
C HIS A 151 -0.73 6.88 14.32
N VAL A 152 -1.94 7.41 14.45
CA VAL A 152 -2.90 7.58 13.35
C VAL A 152 -2.93 9.05 12.90
N PHE A 153 -3.35 9.33 11.67
CA PHE A 153 -3.47 10.71 11.21
C PHE A 153 -4.63 11.44 11.90
N THR A 154 -4.38 12.69 12.28
CA THR A 154 -5.39 13.62 12.81
C THR A 154 -5.05 15.03 12.33
N ASP A 155 -6.02 15.95 12.31
CA ASP A 155 -5.76 17.36 11.98
C ASP A 155 -4.68 17.99 12.89
N LYS A 156 -4.55 17.50 14.13
CA LYS A 156 -3.60 18.01 15.13
C LYS A 156 -2.16 17.60 14.86
N ASN A 157 -1.93 16.42 14.27
CA ASN A 157 -0.60 15.86 14.13
C ASN A 157 -0.07 15.84 12.69
N LEU A 158 -0.90 16.13 11.69
CA LEU A 158 -0.52 16.10 10.27
C LEU A 158 0.79 16.85 9.99
N SER A 159 0.89 18.10 10.45
CA SER A 159 2.06 18.96 10.21
C SER A 159 3.34 18.46 10.91
N SER A 160 3.20 17.67 11.97
CA SER A 160 4.31 17.09 12.72
C SER A 160 4.54 15.61 12.42
N TYR A 161 3.72 14.96 11.60
CA TYR A 161 3.68 13.50 11.48
C TYR A 161 5.02 12.92 11.01
N GLY A 162 5.61 13.50 9.96
CA GLY A 162 6.94 13.12 9.47
C GLY A 162 8.04 13.41 10.50
N LYS A 163 7.93 14.51 11.25
CA LYS A 163 8.87 14.84 12.32
C LYS A 163 8.78 13.84 13.47
N MET A 164 7.58 13.45 13.89
CA MET A 164 7.37 12.44 14.93
C MET A 164 8.02 11.11 14.57
N LEU A 165 7.96 10.70 13.30
CA LEU A 165 8.66 9.53 12.79
C LEU A 165 10.19 9.71 12.80
N ALA A 166 10.67 10.86 12.33
CA ALA A 166 12.11 11.17 12.30
C ALA A 166 12.73 11.25 13.71
N ASP A 167 12.01 11.82 14.69
CA ASP A 167 12.45 11.92 16.10
C ASP A 167 12.65 10.55 16.76
N LEU A 168 12.04 9.49 16.22
CA LEU A 168 12.25 8.10 16.64
C LEU A 168 13.40 7.40 15.90
N GLY A 169 14.13 8.12 15.03
CA GLY A 169 15.21 7.57 14.20
C GLY A 169 14.73 6.95 12.89
N GLY A 170 13.52 7.28 12.44
CA GLY A 170 12.92 6.74 11.22
C GLY A 170 12.30 5.35 11.39
N ALA A 171 11.60 4.89 10.35
CA ALA A 171 10.95 3.58 10.35
C ALA A 171 11.97 2.44 10.16
N ASP A 172 11.86 1.39 10.96
CA ASP A 172 12.58 0.14 10.74
C ASP A 172 12.04 -0.61 9.50
N ILE A 173 10.74 -0.50 9.25
CA ILE A 173 10.06 -1.15 8.13
C ILE A 173 8.89 -0.29 7.63
N CYS A 174 8.66 -0.34 6.32
CA CYS A 174 7.45 0.15 5.67
C CYS A 174 6.77 -1.00 4.94
N TYR A 175 5.52 -1.31 5.28
CA TYR A 175 4.73 -2.32 4.58
C TYR A 175 3.76 -1.64 3.61
N SER A 176 3.84 -1.94 2.31
CA SER A 176 3.02 -1.32 1.28
C SER A 176 2.34 -2.35 0.35
N GLY A 177 1.64 -1.84 -0.66
CA GLY A 177 0.95 -2.61 -1.68
C GLY A 177 0.28 -1.67 -2.69
N PRO A 178 0.33 -1.96 -4.01
CA PRO A 178 -0.19 -1.04 -5.01
C PRO A 178 -1.70 -1.12 -5.15
N GLY A 179 -2.37 0.03 -5.20
CA GLY A 179 -3.71 0.11 -5.76
C GLY A 179 -3.70 0.32 -7.28
N TRP A 180 -4.85 0.66 -7.87
CA TRP A 180 -5.07 0.57 -9.32
C TRP A 180 -4.05 1.33 -10.16
N THR A 181 -3.68 2.53 -9.74
CA THR A 181 -2.78 3.44 -10.44
C THR A 181 -1.29 3.20 -10.10
N GLY A 182 -0.98 2.20 -9.28
CA GLY A 182 0.35 2.00 -8.71
C GLY A 182 0.69 3.00 -7.62
N HIS A 183 -0.34 3.63 -7.03
CA HIS A 183 -0.20 4.48 -5.85
C HIS A 183 0.24 3.64 -4.64
N LEU A 184 1.02 4.26 -3.76
CA LEU A 184 1.47 3.73 -2.47
C LEU A 184 0.81 4.57 -1.39
N ALA A 185 0.09 3.94 -0.44
CA ALA A 185 -0.78 4.67 0.50
C ALA A 185 -1.79 5.53 -0.29
N PHE A 186 -1.99 6.81 0.01
CA PHE A 186 -2.68 7.76 -0.90
C PHE A 186 -1.73 8.73 -1.58
N ILE A 187 -0.49 8.30 -1.85
CA ILE A 187 0.41 9.06 -2.72
C ILE A 187 -0.12 8.89 -4.16
N GLU A 188 -1.14 9.66 -4.52
CA GLU A 188 -1.86 9.55 -5.78
C GLU A 188 -1.07 10.20 -6.93
N PRO A 189 -0.94 9.54 -8.10
CA PRO A 189 -0.21 10.08 -9.25
C PRO A 189 -0.90 11.26 -9.94
N ASP A 190 -2.22 11.38 -9.79
CA ASP A 190 -3.08 12.39 -10.39
C ASP A 190 -3.54 13.46 -9.38
N ALA A 191 -3.11 13.37 -8.12
CA ALA A 191 -3.35 14.40 -7.12
C ALA A 191 -2.48 15.64 -7.38
N PRO A 192 -3.07 16.85 -7.54
CA PRO A 192 -2.30 18.09 -7.66
C PRO A 192 -1.37 18.33 -6.48
N GLU A 193 -1.71 17.83 -5.28
CA GLU A 193 -0.93 17.97 -4.05
C GLU A 193 0.39 17.18 -4.08
N PHE A 194 0.54 16.26 -5.04
CA PHE A 194 1.77 15.53 -5.35
C PHE A 194 2.38 15.91 -6.70
N ALA A 195 1.94 16.99 -7.34
CA ALA A 195 2.53 17.45 -8.60
C ALA A 195 3.97 17.96 -8.41
N GLY A 196 4.90 17.47 -9.23
CA GLY A 196 6.29 17.92 -9.21
C GLY A 196 7.19 17.01 -10.07
N SER A 197 8.44 17.44 -10.27
CA SER A 197 9.46 16.55 -10.82
C SER A 197 9.72 15.38 -9.87
N LEU A 198 10.31 14.28 -10.37
CA LEU A 198 10.64 13.13 -9.53
C LEU A 198 11.50 13.52 -8.31
N GLU A 199 12.44 14.45 -8.48
CA GLU A 199 13.35 14.87 -7.39
C GLU A 199 12.65 15.75 -6.34
N GLU A 200 11.66 16.55 -6.72
CA GLU A 200 10.82 17.30 -5.78
C GLU A 200 9.84 16.36 -5.08
N TRP A 201 9.20 15.49 -5.85
CA TRP A 201 8.23 14.51 -5.37
C TRP A 201 8.83 13.59 -4.29
N LYS A 202 10.05 13.09 -4.47
CA LYS A 202 10.77 12.27 -3.47
C LYS A 202 10.93 12.95 -2.10
N LYS A 203 10.90 14.28 -2.04
CA LYS A 203 11.06 15.07 -0.80
C LYS A 203 9.73 15.46 -0.17
N MET A 204 8.61 15.15 -0.81
CA MET A 204 7.29 15.43 -0.28
C MET A 204 7.04 14.58 0.95
N GLY A 205 6.75 15.25 2.07
CA GLY A 205 6.29 14.63 3.31
C GLY A 205 4.77 14.55 3.42
N PRO A 206 4.23 14.24 4.62
CA PRO A 206 2.82 13.97 4.83
C PRO A 206 1.93 15.17 4.49
N ARG A 207 0.76 14.89 3.92
CA ARG A 207 -0.20 15.91 3.46
C ARG A 207 -1.60 15.34 3.29
N VAL A 208 -2.57 16.24 3.13
CA VAL A 208 -3.88 15.88 2.57
C VAL A 208 -3.79 15.95 1.05
N CYS A 209 -4.38 14.97 0.36
CA CYS A 209 -4.47 14.92 -1.09
C CYS A 209 -5.88 14.59 -1.57
N THR A 210 -6.17 14.97 -2.81
CA THR A 210 -7.38 14.58 -3.51
C THR A 210 -7.28 13.13 -3.98
N LEU A 211 -8.30 12.30 -3.71
CA LEU A 211 -8.30 10.90 -4.11
C LEU A 211 -8.63 10.74 -5.60
N SER A 212 -7.92 9.82 -6.25
CA SER A 212 -8.18 9.44 -7.63
C SER A 212 -9.55 8.79 -7.78
N PRO A 213 -10.27 8.97 -8.91
CA PRO A 213 -11.48 8.19 -9.21
C PRO A 213 -11.25 6.68 -9.13
N PHE A 214 -10.04 6.20 -9.44
CA PHE A 214 -9.69 4.78 -9.34
C PHE A 214 -9.62 4.31 -7.88
N THR A 215 -9.13 5.16 -6.99
CA THR A 215 -9.08 4.90 -5.55
C THR A 215 -10.48 4.93 -4.94
N ILE A 216 -11.32 5.88 -5.36
CA ILE A 216 -12.75 5.89 -4.99
C ILE A 216 -13.43 4.58 -5.43
N ALA A 217 -13.22 4.15 -6.68
CA ALA A 217 -13.76 2.90 -7.19
C ALA A 217 -13.24 1.68 -6.42
N GLN A 218 -11.93 1.60 -6.18
CA GLN A 218 -11.31 0.51 -5.41
C GLN A 218 -11.85 0.45 -3.98
N ASN A 219 -11.86 1.58 -3.27
CA ASN A 219 -12.26 1.63 -1.87
C ASN A 219 -13.76 1.40 -1.70
N SER A 220 -14.59 1.73 -2.70
CA SER A 220 -16.04 1.41 -2.67
C SER A 220 -16.33 -0.10 -2.61
N LEU A 221 -15.32 -0.93 -2.90
CA LEU A 221 -15.38 -2.39 -2.78
C LEU A 221 -14.85 -2.89 -1.43
N HIS A 222 -14.39 -2.02 -0.54
CA HIS A 222 -14.06 -2.42 0.83
C HIS A 222 -15.30 -2.93 1.55
N GLY A 223 -15.12 -3.96 2.38
CA GLY A 223 -16.21 -4.58 3.13
C GLY A 223 -16.94 -3.61 4.07
N CYS A 224 -16.25 -2.61 4.60
CA CYS A 224 -16.86 -1.55 5.43
C CYS A 224 -17.85 -0.67 4.65
N PHE A 225 -17.72 -0.60 3.32
CA PHE A 225 -18.66 0.08 2.42
C PHE A 225 -19.58 -0.90 1.68
N GLY A 226 -19.67 -2.15 2.17
CA GLY A 226 -20.61 -3.16 1.68
C GLY A 226 -20.18 -3.90 0.41
N SER A 227 -18.93 -3.72 -0.04
CA SER A 227 -18.39 -4.40 -1.23
C SER A 227 -19.26 -4.26 -2.49
N SER A 228 -19.95 -3.12 -2.64
CA SER A 228 -21.07 -2.99 -3.58
C SER A 228 -20.90 -1.87 -4.60
N GLY A 229 -19.76 -1.17 -4.61
CA GLY A 229 -19.51 -0.11 -5.58
C GLY A 229 -20.19 1.22 -5.25
N ASN A 230 -20.60 1.43 -3.99
CA ASN A 230 -21.16 2.71 -3.57
C ASN A 230 -20.07 3.79 -3.50
N LEU A 231 -19.79 4.43 -4.64
CA LEU A 231 -18.75 5.45 -4.78
C LEU A 231 -18.96 6.64 -3.84
N THR A 232 -20.21 6.96 -3.46
CA THR A 232 -20.53 8.11 -2.61
C THR A 232 -20.26 7.87 -1.13
N ALA A 233 -19.98 6.62 -0.73
CA ALA A 233 -19.60 6.27 0.63
C ALA A 233 -18.11 6.54 0.93
N VAL A 234 -17.29 6.71 -0.12
CA VAL A 234 -15.84 6.93 0.03
C VAL A 234 -15.56 8.43 0.12
N PRO A 235 -14.86 8.91 1.16
CA PRO A 235 -14.48 10.32 1.26
C PRO A 235 -13.60 10.77 0.08
N PRO A 236 -13.72 12.03 -0.38
CA PRO A 236 -13.05 12.49 -1.60
C PRO A 236 -11.56 12.82 -1.42
N LYS A 237 -11.08 12.92 -0.18
CA LYS A 237 -9.69 13.24 0.17
C LYS A 237 -9.15 12.26 1.20
N ALA A 238 -7.85 12.32 1.43
CA ALA A 238 -7.21 11.62 2.52
C ALA A 238 -5.95 12.34 3.00
N ALA A 239 -5.61 12.18 4.27
CA ALA A 239 -4.26 12.41 4.76
C ALA A 239 -3.42 11.16 4.52
N THR A 240 -2.17 11.36 4.13
CA THR A 240 -1.23 10.27 3.89
C THR A 240 0.20 10.69 4.18
N ILE A 241 1.05 9.69 4.45
CA ILE A 241 2.50 9.87 4.40
C ILE A 241 2.93 10.32 2.99
N GLY A 242 4.12 10.90 2.88
CA GLY A 242 4.70 11.24 1.59
C GLY A 242 5.74 10.22 1.11
N PRO A 243 6.23 10.37 -0.13
CA PRO A 243 7.38 9.64 -0.64
C PRO A 243 8.60 9.70 0.27
N ALA A 244 8.80 10.82 0.98
CA ALA A 244 9.93 10.99 1.88
C ALA A 244 9.93 9.97 3.03
N GLU A 245 8.77 9.68 3.64
CA GLU A 245 8.66 8.70 4.73
C GLU A 245 8.87 7.28 4.22
N VAL A 246 8.32 6.97 3.03
CA VAL A 246 8.58 5.70 2.37
C VAL A 246 10.07 5.57 2.14
N ILE A 247 10.71 6.51 1.44
CA ILE A 247 12.15 6.51 1.10
C ILE A 247 13.05 6.55 2.35
N GLY A 248 12.59 7.12 3.46
CA GLY A 248 13.34 7.17 4.72
C GLY A 248 13.35 5.86 5.51
N ALA A 249 12.47 4.90 5.21
CA ALA A 249 12.40 3.63 5.93
C ALA A 249 13.66 2.76 5.71
N LYS A 250 14.17 2.12 6.77
CA LYS A 250 15.37 1.27 6.69
C LYS A 250 15.15 0.03 5.82
N HIS A 251 13.92 -0.48 5.79
CA HIS A 251 13.52 -1.61 4.96
C HIS A 251 12.08 -1.43 4.45
N ARG A 252 11.71 -2.14 3.37
CA ARG A 252 10.34 -2.20 2.86
C ARG A 252 9.94 -3.61 2.51
N ILE A 253 8.68 -3.92 2.76
CA ILE A 253 8.01 -5.07 2.20
C ILE A 253 6.81 -4.58 1.41
N ASP A 254 6.73 -4.97 0.15
CA ASP A 254 5.65 -4.58 -0.76
C ASP A 254 4.81 -5.82 -1.13
N LEU A 255 3.49 -5.73 -0.94
CA LEU A 255 2.57 -6.86 -1.05
C LEU A 255 1.61 -6.69 -2.23
N HIS A 256 1.76 -7.56 -3.23
CA HIS A 256 0.92 -7.58 -4.43
C HIS A 256 -0.04 -8.77 -4.40
N SER A 257 -1.12 -8.66 -3.62
CA SER A 257 -2.11 -9.74 -3.44
C SER A 257 -3.57 -9.29 -3.45
N ILE A 258 -3.89 -8.15 -4.04
CA ILE A 258 -5.26 -7.62 -4.05
C ILE A 258 -6.04 -8.25 -5.21
N SER A 259 -7.23 -8.76 -4.91
CA SER A 259 -8.19 -9.31 -5.87
C SER A 259 -9.62 -8.93 -5.51
N VAL A 260 -10.53 -9.06 -6.47
CA VAL A 260 -11.96 -8.85 -6.21
C VAL A 260 -12.53 -10.10 -5.54
N GLY A 261 -12.85 -10.01 -4.24
CA GLY A 261 -13.48 -11.10 -3.48
C GLY A 261 -12.65 -12.38 -3.36
N GLY A 262 -11.32 -12.31 -3.45
CA GLY A 262 -10.45 -13.49 -3.46
C GLY A 262 -10.50 -14.28 -4.77
N SER A 263 -11.02 -13.68 -5.85
CA SER A 263 -11.11 -14.32 -7.16
C SER A 263 -9.84 -14.14 -7.99
N PHE A 264 -9.78 -14.83 -9.14
CA PHE A 264 -8.73 -14.60 -10.14
C PHE A 264 -8.78 -13.18 -10.75
N THR A 265 -9.93 -12.50 -10.68
CA THR A 265 -10.08 -11.17 -11.26
C THR A 265 -9.40 -10.13 -10.38
N SER A 266 -8.40 -9.46 -10.94
CA SER A 266 -7.64 -8.43 -10.27
C SER A 266 -7.11 -7.42 -11.28
N TRP A 267 -7.24 -6.12 -10.96
CA TRP A 267 -6.53 -5.05 -11.67
C TRP A 267 -5.02 -5.13 -11.43
N GLN A 268 -4.62 -5.67 -10.26
CA GLN A 268 -3.26 -5.61 -9.76
C GLN A 268 -2.28 -6.44 -10.59
N ARG A 269 -2.75 -7.38 -11.43
CA ARG A 269 -1.89 -8.17 -12.33
C ARG A 269 -1.09 -7.28 -13.31
N LEU A 270 -1.74 -6.26 -13.89
CA LEU A 270 -1.06 -5.29 -14.74
C LEU A 270 -0.23 -4.32 -13.91
N THR A 271 -0.83 -3.75 -12.86
CA THR A 271 -0.16 -2.75 -12.02
C THR A 271 1.10 -3.30 -11.37
N THR A 272 1.11 -4.57 -10.95
CA THR A 272 2.31 -5.27 -10.47
C THR A 272 3.44 -5.19 -11.48
N ARG A 273 3.19 -5.57 -12.75
CA ARG A 273 4.23 -5.52 -13.78
C ARG A 273 4.71 -4.09 -14.04
N LEU A 274 3.79 -3.11 -13.98
CA LEU A 274 4.12 -1.71 -14.16
C LEU A 274 4.97 -1.16 -13.00
N VAL A 275 4.64 -1.48 -11.75
CA VAL A 275 5.40 -1.10 -10.55
C VAL A 275 6.78 -1.75 -10.54
N LEU A 276 6.87 -3.04 -10.87
CA LEU A 276 8.12 -3.81 -10.77
C LEU A 276 9.08 -3.61 -11.95
N HIS A 277 8.57 -3.34 -13.15
CA HIS A 277 9.37 -3.32 -14.39
C HIS A 277 9.12 -2.11 -15.30
N GLY A 278 8.21 -1.22 -14.91
CA GLY A 278 7.97 0.07 -15.57
C GLY A 278 9.03 1.12 -15.25
N PRO A 279 8.90 2.33 -15.81
CA PRO A 279 9.76 3.44 -15.44
C PRO A 279 9.52 3.87 -13.98
N VAL A 280 10.58 4.34 -13.32
CA VAL A 280 10.47 4.99 -12.01
C VAL A 280 9.92 6.39 -12.22
N THR A 281 8.69 6.66 -11.77
CA THR A 281 8.00 7.92 -12.05
C THR A 281 6.89 8.22 -11.03
N PRO A 282 6.61 9.50 -10.71
CA PRO A 282 5.45 9.87 -9.88
C PRO A 282 4.10 9.44 -10.47
N LEU A 283 4.04 9.14 -11.77
CA LEU A 283 2.83 8.62 -12.42
C LEU A 283 2.54 7.13 -12.10
N VAL A 284 3.50 6.44 -11.49
CA VAL A 284 3.38 5.09 -10.93
C VAL A 284 4.15 5.11 -9.59
N PRO A 285 3.62 5.76 -8.54
CA PRO A 285 4.32 6.11 -7.31
C PRO A 285 5.19 5.00 -6.72
N GLU A 286 4.65 3.79 -6.62
CA GLU A 286 5.33 2.65 -6.00
C GLU A 286 6.52 2.11 -6.83
N SER A 287 6.63 2.50 -8.10
CA SER A 287 7.82 2.21 -8.93
C SER A 287 9.12 2.75 -8.30
N ILE A 288 9.04 3.74 -7.39
CA ILE A 288 10.19 4.22 -6.62
C ILE A 288 10.91 3.11 -5.85
N LEU A 289 10.18 2.08 -5.42
CA LEU A 289 10.73 0.96 -4.65
C LEU A 289 11.77 0.17 -5.45
N GLN A 290 11.73 0.19 -6.80
CA GLN A 290 12.75 -0.41 -7.66
C GLN A 290 14.16 0.12 -7.38
N THR A 291 14.26 1.33 -6.82
CA THR A 291 15.54 2.02 -6.51
C THR A 291 16.03 1.76 -5.09
N LEU A 292 15.26 1.03 -4.28
CA LEU A 292 15.45 0.91 -2.83
C LEU A 292 15.59 -0.56 -2.44
N ARG A 293 16.14 -0.82 -1.26
CA ARG A 293 16.17 -2.17 -0.68
C ARG A 293 14.74 -2.57 -0.26
N THR A 294 14.14 -3.47 -1.02
CA THR A 294 12.73 -3.88 -0.84
C THR A 294 12.60 -5.37 -1.11
N ASP A 295 11.88 -6.07 -0.24
CA ASP A 295 11.36 -7.41 -0.52
C ASP A 295 9.92 -7.29 -1.04
N VAL A 296 9.65 -7.80 -2.23
CA VAL A 296 8.34 -7.76 -2.88
C VAL A 296 7.75 -9.16 -2.87
N TRP A 297 6.54 -9.29 -2.37
CA TRP A 297 5.79 -10.54 -2.37
C TRP A 297 4.59 -10.43 -3.27
N VAL A 298 4.61 -11.21 -4.35
CA VAL A 298 3.56 -11.24 -5.36
C VAL A 298 2.77 -12.52 -5.22
N SER A 299 1.45 -12.42 -5.13
CA SER A 299 0.58 -13.58 -5.09
C SER A 299 0.62 -14.32 -6.44
N GLU A 300 0.37 -15.63 -6.46
CA GLU A 300 0.31 -16.40 -7.71
C GLU A 300 -0.71 -15.83 -8.70
N THR A 301 -1.88 -15.40 -8.22
CA THR A 301 -2.90 -14.76 -9.06
C THR A 301 -2.43 -13.43 -9.67
N SER A 302 -1.68 -12.62 -8.91
CA SER A 302 -1.09 -11.36 -9.40
C SER A 302 0.10 -11.60 -10.34
N ALA A 303 0.84 -12.70 -10.15
CA ALA A 303 1.98 -13.08 -10.98
C ALA A 303 1.56 -13.75 -12.30
N ALA A 304 0.36 -14.35 -12.37
CA ALA A 304 -0.16 -15.05 -13.54
C ALA A 304 -0.03 -14.22 -14.83
N ASN A 305 0.12 -14.89 -15.98
CA ASN A 305 0.23 -14.24 -17.28
C ASN A 305 -1.02 -13.40 -17.59
N ILE A 306 -0.82 -12.30 -18.33
CA ILE A 306 -1.93 -11.48 -18.82
C ILE A 306 -2.32 -12.00 -20.20
N GLU A 307 -3.46 -12.69 -20.24
CA GLU A 307 -4.00 -13.31 -21.45
C GLU A 307 -5.49 -12.94 -21.60
N THR A 308 -5.97 -12.95 -22.83
CA THR A 308 -7.39 -12.69 -23.09
C THR A 308 -8.21 -13.93 -22.75
N HIS A 309 -9.17 -13.80 -21.84
CA HIS A 309 -10.12 -14.85 -21.48
C HIS A 309 -11.47 -14.60 -22.15
N TRP A 310 -11.63 -15.08 -23.39
CA TRP A 310 -12.85 -14.87 -24.19
C TRP A 310 -14.11 -15.53 -23.61
N ASP A 311 -13.93 -16.50 -22.72
CA ASP A 311 -14.97 -17.24 -22.01
C ASP A 311 -15.51 -16.51 -20.77
N LYS A 312 -14.87 -15.41 -20.35
CA LYS A 312 -15.28 -14.63 -19.17
C LYS A 312 -16.12 -13.41 -19.58
N GLY A 313 -17.37 -13.37 -19.11
CA GLY A 313 -18.25 -12.20 -19.16
C GLY A 313 -18.08 -11.30 -17.93
N TYR A 314 -18.89 -10.23 -17.89
CA TYR A 314 -19.10 -9.39 -16.71
C TYR A 314 -20.03 -10.08 -15.69
#